data_AF-A0A1H2ECH1-F1
#
_entry.id   AF-A0A1H2ECH1-F1
#
_cell.length_a   1.000
_cell.length_b   1.000
_cell.length_c   1.000
_cell.angle_alpha   90.00
_cell.angle_beta   90.00
_cell.angle_gamma   90.00
#
_symmetry.space_group_name_H-M   'P 1'
#
loop_
_entity.id
_entity.type
_entity.pdbx_description
1 polymer ?
#
loop_
_entity_poly.entity_id
_entity_poly.type
_entity_poly.pdbx_seq_one_letter_code
_entity_poly.pdbx_strand_id
1 'polypeptide(L)'
;MAVNHKTQLEVENGFRQFDLTLEVVRHYLEPDRPFALRVPLILDLQKAAVEGIEADAGKLRNTPVGIHKSEHDPPPPHLVEGHLSEFCEFINSNWHERTAFYLSAYAMWRLNWIHPFSDGNGRTSRALSYSLLSLKLGYVLPGSPTIPQQIEEDNGHYIKALELADIAARQGAEDIREMENMIRAMLAKQLLTVIDAAGQISD
;
A
#
# COMPACT_ATOMS: atom_id res chain seq x y z
N MET A 1 2.68 6.95 32.09
CA MET A 1 3.86 6.89 31.22
C MET A 1 3.63 7.88 30.10
N ALA A 2 4.54 8.83 29.86
CA ALA A 2 4.37 9.79 28.77
C ALA A 2 4.44 9.04 27.43
N VAL A 3 3.40 9.13 26.61
CA VAL A 3 3.43 8.64 25.23
C VAL A 3 4.56 9.39 24.52
N ASN A 4 5.46 8.65 23.88
CA ASN A 4 6.54 9.23 23.10
C ASN A 4 5.91 10.08 21.97
N HIS A 5 6.31 11.36 21.86
CA HIS A 5 5.78 12.29 20.86
C HIS A 5 5.85 11.73 19.43
N LYS A 6 6.91 10.97 19.11
CA LYS A 6 7.04 10.29 17.81
C LYS A 6 5.92 9.25 17.59
N THR A 7 5.61 8.45 18.60
CA THR A 7 4.53 7.44 18.52
C THR A 7 3.16 8.08 18.36
N GLN A 8 2.92 9.24 18.99
CA GLN A 8 1.68 9.99 18.79
C GLN A 8 1.55 10.47 17.33
N LEU A 9 2.61 11.05 16.77
CA LEU A 9 2.63 11.49 15.37
C LEU A 9 2.46 10.33 14.39
N GLU A 10 3.04 9.15 14.67
CA GLU A 10 2.86 7.95 13.83
C GLU A 10 1.39 7.53 13.76
N VAL A 11 0.68 7.56 14.89
CA VAL A 11 -0.75 7.25 14.97
C VAL A 11 -1.58 8.31 14.22
N GLU A 12 -1.32 9.60 14.45
CA GLU A 12 -2.02 10.70 13.78
C GLU A 12 -1.82 10.67 12.26
N ASN A 13 -0.60 10.39 11.81
CA ASN A 13 -0.27 10.23 10.39
C ASN A 13 -0.92 8.99 9.79
N GLY A 14 -1.07 7.89 10.56
CA GLY A 14 -1.81 6.71 10.14
C GLY A 14 -3.27 7.04 9.80
N PHE A 15 -3.95 7.79 10.68
CA PHE A 15 -5.31 8.27 10.40
C PHE A 15 -5.35 9.20 9.19
N ARG A 16 -4.45 10.19 9.11
CA ARG A 16 -4.37 11.12 7.97
C ARG A 16 -4.15 10.41 6.64
N GLN A 17 -3.27 9.42 6.60
CA GLN A 17 -3.00 8.64 5.38
C GLN A 17 -4.22 7.78 4.99
N PHE A 18 -4.91 7.21 5.98
CA PHE A 18 -6.13 6.46 5.73
C PHE A 18 -7.26 7.35 5.19
N ASP A 19 -7.45 8.53 5.77
CA ASP A 19 -8.42 9.52 5.27
C ASP A 19 -8.10 9.93 3.83
N LEU A 20 -6.83 10.26 3.53
CA LEU A 20 -6.38 10.55 2.17
C LEU A 20 -6.64 9.38 1.21
N THR A 21 -6.43 8.14 1.66
CA THR A 21 -6.74 6.93 0.88
C THR A 21 -8.22 6.88 0.50
N LEU A 22 -9.12 7.13 1.46
CA LEU A 22 -10.55 7.16 1.20
C LEU A 22 -10.96 8.34 0.30
N GLU A 23 -10.37 9.51 0.50
CA GLU A 23 -10.60 10.69 -0.34
C GLU A 23 -10.20 10.45 -1.78
N VAL A 24 -9.04 9.82 -2.02
CA VAL A 24 -8.59 9.43 -3.36
C VAL A 24 -9.60 8.48 -4.00
N VAL A 25 -10.04 7.44 -3.29
CA VAL A 25 -11.03 6.50 -3.82
C VAL A 25 -12.33 7.22 -4.18
N ARG A 26 -12.89 8.03 -3.27
CA ARG A 26 -14.12 8.79 -3.52
C ARG A 26 -13.95 9.78 -4.66
N HIS A 27 -12.80 10.45 -4.76
CA HIS A 27 -12.52 11.38 -5.84
C HIS A 27 -12.64 10.71 -7.21
N TYR A 28 -12.24 9.46 -7.39
CA TYR A 28 -12.36 8.82 -8.71
C TYR A 28 -13.71 8.13 -8.92
N LEU A 29 -14.46 7.82 -7.88
CA LEU A 29 -15.76 7.13 -7.99
C LEU A 29 -16.96 8.09 -8.00
N GLU A 30 -16.84 9.30 -7.42
CA GLU A 30 -17.97 10.20 -7.16
C GLU A 30 -17.72 11.65 -7.64
N PRO A 31 -18.21 12.04 -8.85
CA PRO A 31 -18.64 11.17 -9.96
C PRO A 31 -17.51 10.30 -10.49
N ASP A 32 -17.88 9.32 -11.32
CA ASP A 32 -16.93 8.44 -12.03
C ASP A 32 -15.94 9.26 -12.87
N ARG A 33 -14.65 9.09 -12.60
CA ARG A 33 -13.53 9.77 -13.28
C ARG A 33 -12.50 8.73 -13.72
N PRO A 34 -11.89 8.90 -14.91
CA PRO A 34 -10.82 8.02 -15.34
C PRO A 34 -9.64 8.10 -14.38
N PHE A 35 -9.26 6.95 -13.83
CA PHE A 35 -8.09 6.83 -12.97
C PHE A 35 -6.83 6.49 -13.78
N ALA A 36 -5.73 7.14 -13.42
CA ALA A 36 -4.39 6.72 -13.81
C ALA A 36 -3.44 6.95 -12.63
N LEU A 37 -2.69 5.92 -12.26
CA LEU A 37 -1.66 6.03 -11.25
C LEU A 37 -0.54 6.93 -11.76
N ARG A 38 -0.15 7.90 -10.94
CA ARG A 38 0.99 8.79 -11.20
C ARG A 38 1.83 8.93 -9.94
N VAL A 39 3.11 9.20 -10.13
CA VAL A 39 4.09 9.38 -9.04
C VAL A 39 3.61 10.36 -7.96
N PRO A 40 2.98 11.52 -8.27
CA PRO A 40 2.51 12.45 -7.23
C PRO A 40 1.60 11.81 -6.18
N LEU A 41 0.69 10.90 -6.55
CA LEU A 41 -0.16 10.22 -5.58
C LEU A 41 0.67 9.37 -4.60
N ILE A 42 1.74 8.72 -5.09
CA ILE A 42 2.65 7.92 -4.25
C ILE A 42 3.40 8.84 -3.27
N LEU A 43 3.84 10.01 -3.74
CA LEU A 43 4.50 11.01 -2.90
C LEU A 43 3.54 11.58 -1.84
N ASP A 44 2.30 11.90 -2.21
CA ASP A 44 1.28 12.43 -1.30
C ASP A 44 0.91 11.41 -0.21
N LEU A 45 0.75 10.14 -0.59
CA LEU A 45 0.51 9.06 0.36
C LEU A 45 1.70 8.90 1.33
N GLN A 46 2.94 8.96 0.85
CA GLN A 46 4.10 8.85 1.74
C GLN A 46 4.23 10.07 2.64
N LYS A 47 4.01 11.28 2.11
CA LYS A 47 4.00 12.51 2.88
C LYS A 47 3.01 12.39 4.03
N ALA A 48 1.76 11.98 3.77
CA ALA A 48 0.76 11.80 4.81
C ALA A 48 1.18 10.79 5.89
N ALA A 49 1.97 9.76 5.55
CA ALA A 49 2.47 8.76 6.50
C ALA A 49 3.60 9.25 7.42
N VAL A 50 4.42 10.22 7.00
CA VAL A 50 5.66 10.59 7.71
C VAL A 50 5.80 12.08 8.00
N GLU A 51 4.82 12.91 7.63
CA GLU A 51 4.84 14.35 7.88
C GLU A 51 5.05 14.66 9.36
N GLY A 52 6.03 15.54 9.66
CA GLY A 52 6.42 15.88 11.03
C GLY A 52 7.29 14.82 11.72
N ILE A 53 7.50 13.65 11.12
CA ILE A 53 8.43 12.61 11.61
C ILE A 53 9.74 12.67 10.83
N GLU A 54 9.65 12.73 9.50
CA GLU A 54 10.79 12.77 8.60
C GLU A 54 10.94 14.13 7.92
N ALA A 55 12.17 14.59 7.73
CA ALA A 55 12.46 15.89 7.13
C ALA A 55 12.20 15.93 5.61
N ASP A 56 12.17 14.78 4.97
CA ASP A 56 12.03 14.57 3.53
C ASP A 56 10.68 13.94 3.13
N ALA A 57 9.64 14.20 3.94
CA ALA A 57 8.27 13.79 3.63
C ALA A 57 7.84 14.20 2.20
N GLY A 58 7.34 13.24 1.43
CA GLY A 58 6.93 13.37 0.03
C GLY A 58 8.08 13.45 -0.97
N LYS A 59 9.32 13.12 -0.59
CA LYS A 59 10.50 13.20 -1.46
C LYS A 59 11.15 11.84 -1.64
N LEU A 60 11.58 11.56 -2.87
CA LEU A 60 12.39 10.38 -3.16
C LEU A 60 13.74 10.46 -2.45
N ARG A 61 14.25 9.31 -1.99
CA ARG A 61 15.58 9.23 -1.39
C ARG A 61 16.67 9.60 -2.38
N ASN A 62 17.71 10.24 -1.89
CA ASN A 62 18.94 10.55 -2.65
C ASN A 62 20.15 9.73 -2.19
N THR A 63 20.00 8.91 -1.15
CA THR A 63 21.03 8.02 -0.61
C THR A 63 20.59 6.55 -0.70
N PRO A 64 21.56 5.61 -0.75
CA PRO A 64 21.26 4.20 -0.62
C PRO A 64 20.57 3.90 0.72
N VAL A 65 19.64 2.94 0.71
CA VAL A 65 18.90 2.48 1.89
C VAL A 65 18.87 0.96 1.89
N GLY A 66 18.82 0.37 3.07
CA GLY A 66 18.62 -1.08 3.25
C GLY A 66 17.30 -1.36 3.94
N ILE A 67 16.71 -2.51 3.66
CA ILE A 67 15.49 -2.97 4.32
C ILE A 67 15.88 -3.84 5.51
N HIS A 68 15.55 -3.40 6.72
CA HIS A 68 15.88 -4.14 7.93
C HIS A 68 15.26 -5.55 7.91
N LYS A 69 16.09 -6.58 8.16
CA LYS A 69 15.72 -8.01 8.12
C LYS A 69 15.21 -8.52 6.76
N SER A 70 15.53 -7.85 5.66
CA SER A 70 15.30 -8.39 4.32
C SER A 70 16.63 -8.63 3.61
N GLU A 71 16.68 -9.65 2.76
CA GLU A 71 17.80 -9.90 1.85
C GLU A 71 17.68 -9.10 0.54
N HIS A 72 16.57 -8.38 0.34
CA HIS A 72 16.37 -7.56 -0.85
C HIS A 72 17.23 -6.30 -0.78
N ASP A 73 17.96 -6.04 -1.87
CA ASP A 73 18.74 -4.82 -2.08
C ASP A 73 17.97 -3.89 -3.03
N PRO A 74 17.45 -2.75 -2.54
CA PRO A 74 16.71 -1.83 -3.38
C PRO A 74 17.58 -1.23 -4.50
N PRO A 75 16.97 -0.79 -5.63
CA PRO A 75 17.70 -0.10 -6.68
C PRO A 75 18.51 1.10 -6.16
N PRO A 76 19.63 1.48 -6.81
CA PRO A 76 20.35 2.68 -6.43
C PRO A 76 19.48 3.95 -6.62
N PRO A 77 19.71 5.02 -5.83
CA PRO A 77 18.82 6.19 -5.79
C PRO A 77 18.54 6.84 -7.15
N HIS A 78 19.53 6.89 -8.02
CA HIS A 78 19.43 7.49 -9.34
C HIS A 78 18.51 6.71 -10.32
N LEU A 79 18.12 5.47 -9.99
CA LEU A 79 17.17 4.66 -10.78
C LEU A 79 15.75 4.68 -10.21
N VAL A 80 15.54 5.22 -9.01
CA VAL A 80 14.25 5.16 -8.31
C VAL A 80 13.13 5.83 -9.11
N GLU A 81 13.40 7.02 -9.65
CA GLU A 81 12.40 7.77 -10.44
C GLU A 81 11.98 6.98 -11.69
N GLY A 82 12.94 6.43 -12.44
CA GLY A 82 12.67 5.60 -13.61
C GLY A 82 11.81 4.38 -13.27
N HIS A 83 12.14 3.67 -12.18
CA HIS A 83 11.35 2.52 -11.75
C HIS A 83 9.95 2.90 -11.27
N LEU A 84 9.75 4.06 -10.65
CA LEU A 84 8.41 4.55 -10.30
C LEU A 84 7.59 4.90 -11.53
N SER A 85 8.21 5.48 -12.56
CA SER A 85 7.55 5.73 -13.85
C SER A 85 7.14 4.42 -14.51
N GLU A 86 8.03 3.44 -14.60
CA GLU A 86 7.73 2.08 -15.12
C GLU A 86 6.63 1.39 -14.31
N PHE A 87 6.66 1.53 -12.99
CA PHE A 87 5.63 0.98 -12.11
C PHE A 87 4.25 1.60 -12.37
N CYS A 88 4.17 2.93 -12.47
CA CYS A 88 2.93 3.62 -12.79
C CYS A 88 2.40 3.20 -14.18
N GLU A 89 3.29 3.15 -15.18
CA GLU A 89 2.94 2.71 -16.53
C GLU A 89 2.37 1.30 -16.51
N PHE A 90 3.05 0.36 -15.85
CA PHE A 90 2.59 -1.02 -15.73
C PHE A 90 1.17 -1.12 -15.16
N ILE A 91 0.90 -0.42 -14.04
CA ILE A 91 -0.43 -0.39 -13.42
C ILE A 91 -1.49 0.13 -14.40
N ASN A 92 -1.17 1.21 -15.13
CA ASN A 92 -2.09 1.86 -16.05
C ASN A 92 -2.36 0.99 -17.29
N SER A 93 -1.32 0.44 -17.93
CA SER A 93 -1.47 -0.41 -19.11
C SER A 93 -2.22 -1.71 -18.79
N ASN A 94 -2.08 -2.23 -17.57
CA ASN A 94 -2.74 -3.45 -17.13
C ASN A 94 -4.10 -3.19 -16.43
N TRP A 95 -4.59 -1.94 -16.42
CA TRP A 95 -5.80 -1.58 -15.70
C TRP A 95 -7.05 -2.31 -16.20
N HIS A 96 -7.13 -2.69 -17.47
CA HIS A 96 -8.28 -3.46 -17.98
C HIS A 96 -7.99 -4.95 -18.18
N GLU A 97 -6.73 -5.36 -18.04
CA GLU A 97 -6.27 -6.73 -18.35
C GLU A 97 -6.08 -7.60 -17.11
N ARG A 98 -5.83 -6.97 -15.95
CA ARG A 98 -5.53 -7.67 -14.69
C ARG A 98 -6.62 -7.49 -13.66
N THR A 99 -6.74 -8.49 -12.78
CA THR A 99 -7.71 -8.49 -11.68
C THR A 99 -7.38 -7.39 -10.65
N ALA A 100 -8.37 -7.03 -9.83
CA ALA A 100 -8.18 -6.09 -8.73
C ALA A 100 -7.15 -6.61 -7.71
N PHE A 101 -7.20 -7.92 -7.40
CA PHE A 101 -6.23 -8.57 -6.51
C PHE A 101 -4.81 -8.51 -7.05
N TYR A 102 -4.62 -8.82 -8.34
CA TYR A 102 -3.29 -8.79 -8.95
C TYR A 102 -2.67 -7.39 -8.90
N LEU A 103 -3.38 -6.34 -9.32
CA LEU A 103 -2.82 -4.99 -9.31
C LEU A 103 -2.58 -4.47 -7.88
N SER A 104 -3.47 -4.81 -6.95
CA SER A 104 -3.32 -4.48 -5.54
C SER A 104 -2.09 -5.17 -4.92
N ALA A 105 -1.89 -6.46 -5.20
CA ALA A 105 -0.74 -7.24 -4.76
C ALA A 105 0.57 -6.76 -5.40
N TYR A 106 0.56 -6.55 -6.71
CA TYR A 106 1.72 -6.06 -7.46
C TYR A 106 2.15 -4.69 -6.96
N ALA A 107 1.21 -3.76 -6.74
CA ALA A 107 1.54 -2.44 -6.18
C ALA A 107 2.13 -2.53 -4.78
N MET A 108 1.60 -3.42 -3.93
CA MET A 108 2.11 -3.61 -2.58
C MET A 108 3.56 -4.11 -2.61
N TRP A 109 3.86 -5.11 -3.44
CA TRP A 109 5.20 -5.65 -3.58
C TRP A 109 6.15 -4.67 -4.30
N ARG A 110 5.79 -4.22 -5.51
CA ARG A 110 6.67 -3.43 -6.39
C ARG A 110 7.12 -2.13 -5.74
N LEU A 111 6.25 -1.46 -4.97
CA LEU A 111 6.67 -0.24 -4.25
C LEU A 111 7.70 -0.54 -3.15
N ASN A 112 7.55 -1.65 -2.41
CA ASN A 112 8.56 -2.09 -1.44
C ASN A 112 9.87 -2.53 -2.10
N TRP A 113 9.78 -3.17 -3.26
CA TRP A 113 10.93 -3.58 -4.07
C TRP A 113 11.74 -2.36 -4.55
N ILE A 114 11.07 -1.32 -5.05
CA ILE A 114 11.71 -0.05 -5.45
C ILE A 114 12.28 0.68 -4.21
N HIS A 115 11.56 0.60 -3.11
CA HIS A 115 11.87 1.26 -1.83
C HIS A 115 12.21 2.75 -2.01
N PRO A 116 11.31 3.57 -2.58
CA PRO A 116 11.65 4.91 -3.06
C PRO A 116 11.95 5.96 -1.98
N PHE A 117 11.61 5.69 -0.72
CA PHE A 117 11.70 6.66 0.37
C PHE A 117 12.71 6.23 1.44
N SER A 118 13.17 7.19 2.23
CA SER A 118 13.99 6.97 3.44
C SER A 118 13.20 6.19 4.53
N ASP A 119 11.93 6.53 4.72
CA ASP A 119 10.97 5.82 5.58
C ASP A 119 9.55 5.91 4.98
N GLY A 120 8.62 5.13 5.50
CA GLY A 120 7.21 5.15 5.12
C GLY A 120 6.87 4.24 3.94
N ASN A 121 7.83 3.49 3.39
CA ASN A 121 7.62 2.60 2.23
C ASN A 121 6.48 1.59 2.46
N GLY A 122 6.52 0.87 3.59
CA GLY A 122 5.48 -0.12 3.92
C GLY A 122 4.10 0.48 4.21
N ARG A 123 4.04 1.68 4.82
CA ARG A 123 2.77 2.40 5.04
C ARG A 123 2.16 2.84 3.70
N THR A 124 2.99 3.45 2.87
CA THR A 124 2.61 3.93 1.52
C THR A 124 2.16 2.78 0.61
N SER A 125 2.85 1.63 0.63
CA SER A 125 2.50 0.49 -0.21
C SER A 125 1.15 -0.12 0.16
N ARG A 126 0.83 -0.19 1.46
CA ARG A 126 -0.48 -0.67 1.94
C ARG A 126 -1.60 0.29 1.55
N ALA A 127 -1.39 1.59 1.74
CA ALA A 127 -2.36 2.62 1.35
C ALA A 127 -2.63 2.62 -0.17
N LEU A 128 -1.57 2.57 -0.98
CA LEU A 128 -1.70 2.48 -2.44
C LEU A 128 -2.39 1.18 -2.87
N SER A 129 -1.97 0.05 -2.32
CA SER A 129 -2.57 -1.26 -2.61
C SER A 129 -4.08 -1.28 -2.32
N TYR A 130 -4.50 -0.71 -1.19
CA TYR A 130 -5.91 -0.59 -0.80
C TYR A 130 -6.68 0.38 -1.69
N SER A 131 -6.05 1.49 -2.10
CA SER A 131 -6.61 2.46 -3.06
C SER A 131 -6.92 1.76 -4.39
N LEU A 132 -5.94 1.06 -4.96
CA LEU A 132 -6.10 0.39 -6.26
C LEU A 132 -7.15 -0.73 -6.20
N LEU A 133 -7.20 -1.49 -5.10
CA LEU A 133 -8.22 -2.51 -4.88
C LEU A 133 -9.63 -1.89 -4.89
N SER A 134 -9.83 -0.83 -4.10
CA SER A 134 -11.12 -0.14 -3.98
C SER A 134 -11.56 0.50 -5.30
N LEU A 135 -10.63 1.18 -5.98
CA LEU A 135 -10.87 1.79 -7.30
C LEU A 135 -11.23 0.75 -8.35
N LYS A 136 -10.54 -0.41 -8.38
CA LYS A 136 -10.86 -1.50 -9.31
C LYS A 136 -12.19 -2.17 -9.04
N LEU A 137 -12.59 -2.26 -7.78
CA LEU A 137 -13.88 -2.83 -7.39
C LEU A 137 -15.03 -1.84 -7.59
N GLY A 138 -14.73 -0.54 -7.67
CA GLY A 138 -15.72 0.51 -7.91
C GLY A 138 -16.48 0.95 -6.66
N TYR A 139 -15.92 0.72 -5.46
CA TYR A 139 -16.52 1.20 -4.21
C TYR A 139 -15.46 1.38 -3.11
N VAL A 140 -15.80 2.24 -2.15
CA VAL A 140 -15.09 2.29 -0.88
C VAL A 140 -15.39 1.01 -0.12
N LEU A 141 -14.37 0.17 0.09
CA LEU A 141 -14.52 -1.11 0.78
C LEU A 141 -15.06 -0.90 2.22
N PRO A 142 -16.24 -1.46 2.55
CA PRO A 142 -16.81 -1.36 3.90
C PRO A 142 -16.15 -2.35 4.86
N GLY A 143 -16.51 -2.26 6.14
CA GLY A 143 -16.05 -3.18 7.17
C GLY A 143 -14.70 -2.81 7.78
N SER A 144 -14.39 -3.48 8.88
CA SER A 144 -13.17 -3.30 9.66
C SER A 144 -12.83 -4.58 10.43
N PRO A 145 -11.57 -4.84 10.83
CA PRO A 145 -10.38 -4.06 10.47
C PRO A 145 -10.10 -4.11 8.96
N THR A 146 -9.63 -3.00 8.41
CA THR A 146 -9.25 -2.89 6.99
C THR A 146 -7.99 -3.70 6.71
N ILE A 147 -7.70 -4.01 5.44
CA ILE A 147 -6.47 -4.73 5.05
C ILE A 147 -5.20 -4.05 5.64
N PRO A 148 -4.99 -2.72 5.55
CA PRO A 148 -3.84 -2.08 6.18
C PRO A 148 -3.77 -2.28 7.71
N GLN A 149 -4.90 -2.20 8.40
CA GLN A 149 -4.98 -2.42 9.86
C GLN A 149 -4.67 -3.87 10.23
N GLN A 150 -5.17 -4.83 9.46
CA GLN A 150 -4.86 -6.24 9.66
C GLN A 150 -3.35 -6.52 9.52
N ILE A 151 -2.67 -5.89 8.55
CA ILE A 151 -1.21 -6.02 8.39
C ILE A 151 -0.45 -5.30 9.51
N GLU A 152 -1.00 -4.21 10.05
CA GLU A 152 -0.40 -3.49 11.18
C GLU A 152 -0.49 -4.30 12.48
N GLU A 153 -1.60 -5.00 12.70
CA GLU A 153 -1.79 -5.93 13.83
C GLU A 153 -0.86 -7.14 13.75
N ASP A 154 -0.74 -7.78 12.58
CA ASP A 154 0.17 -8.89 12.32
C ASP A 154 0.76 -8.82 10.90
N ASN A 155 2.06 -8.58 10.82
CA ASN A 155 2.78 -8.43 9.56
C ASN A 155 3.53 -9.69 9.11
N GLY A 156 3.39 -10.83 9.80
CA GLY A 156 4.16 -12.04 9.51
C GLY A 156 3.91 -12.58 8.09
N HIS A 157 2.64 -12.73 7.69
CA HIS A 157 2.28 -13.14 6.34
C HIS A 157 2.66 -12.09 5.29
N TYR A 158 2.56 -10.81 5.62
CA TYR A 158 2.94 -9.70 4.73
C TYR A 158 4.44 -9.73 4.41
N ILE A 159 5.30 -9.83 5.43
CA ILE A 159 6.75 -9.94 5.25
C ILE A 159 7.06 -11.20 4.44
N LYS A 160 6.43 -12.34 4.76
CA LYS A 160 6.66 -13.59 4.04
C LYS A 160 6.29 -13.49 2.56
N ALA A 161 5.17 -12.86 2.25
CA ALA A 161 4.73 -12.65 0.87
C ALA A 161 5.69 -11.74 0.09
N LEU A 162 6.23 -10.68 0.72
CA LEU A 162 7.27 -9.84 0.13
C LEU A 162 8.54 -10.66 -0.20
N GLU A 163 9.05 -11.42 0.77
CA GLU A 163 10.26 -12.23 0.59
C GLU A 163 10.13 -13.23 -0.56
N LEU A 164 8.98 -13.91 -0.66
CA LEU A 164 8.73 -14.88 -1.72
C LEU A 164 8.69 -14.21 -3.10
N ALA A 165 8.05 -13.04 -3.20
CA ALA A 165 8.02 -12.25 -4.42
C ALA A 165 9.42 -11.74 -4.81
N ASP A 166 10.23 -11.31 -3.82
CA ASP A 166 11.61 -10.89 -4.05
C ASP A 166 12.49 -12.04 -4.56
N ILE A 167 12.34 -13.25 -3.98
CA ILE A 167 13.05 -14.46 -4.44
C ILE A 167 12.69 -14.78 -5.88
N ALA A 168 11.40 -14.76 -6.23
CA ALA A 168 10.95 -15.01 -7.59
C ALA A 168 11.53 -13.98 -8.58
N ALA A 169 11.52 -12.70 -8.20
CA ALA A 169 12.05 -11.61 -9.03
C ALA A 169 13.54 -11.78 -9.32
N ARG A 170 14.35 -12.20 -8.32
CA ARG A 170 15.78 -12.52 -8.51
C ARG A 170 16.00 -13.67 -9.50
N GLN A 171 15.03 -14.57 -9.64
CA GLN A 171 15.04 -15.69 -10.57
C GLN A 171 14.46 -15.33 -11.95
N GLY A 172 14.10 -14.05 -12.17
CA GLY A 172 13.51 -13.57 -13.43
C GLY A 172 12.02 -13.88 -13.57
N ALA A 173 11.34 -14.25 -12.49
CA ALA A 173 9.90 -14.49 -12.47
C ALA A 173 9.18 -13.40 -11.67
N GLU A 174 7.98 -13.02 -12.09
CA GLU A 174 7.10 -12.17 -11.29
C GLU A 174 6.02 -13.05 -10.65
N ASP A 175 6.29 -13.51 -9.43
CA ASP A 175 5.37 -14.35 -8.67
C ASP A 175 4.92 -13.65 -7.39
N ILE A 176 3.70 -13.12 -7.43
CA ILE A 176 3.06 -12.41 -6.32
C ILE A 176 1.86 -13.19 -5.75
N ARG A 177 1.75 -14.50 -6.03
CA ARG A 177 0.57 -15.30 -5.65
C ARG A 177 0.30 -15.30 -4.15
N GLU A 178 1.34 -15.37 -3.34
CA GLU A 178 1.17 -15.32 -1.87
C GLU A 178 0.67 -13.96 -1.39
N MET A 179 1.06 -12.87 -2.05
CA MET A 179 0.55 -11.53 -1.78
C MET A 179 -0.94 -11.43 -2.16
N GLU A 180 -1.32 -11.96 -3.33
CA GLU A 180 -2.73 -12.02 -3.75
C GLU A 180 -3.58 -12.85 -2.78
N ASN A 181 -3.11 -14.02 -2.37
CA ASN A 181 -3.78 -14.89 -1.41
C ASN A 181 -3.99 -14.20 -0.07
N MET A 182 -2.97 -13.51 0.43
CA MET A 182 -3.04 -12.73 1.67
C MET A 182 -4.09 -11.62 1.57
N ILE A 183 -4.05 -10.79 0.52
CA ILE A 183 -5.01 -9.70 0.31
C ILE A 183 -6.44 -10.25 0.21
N ARG A 184 -6.62 -11.38 -0.48
CA ARG A 184 -7.94 -12.05 -0.61
C ARG A 184 -8.48 -12.50 0.75
N ALA A 185 -7.64 -13.12 1.59
CA ALA A 185 -8.04 -13.55 2.93
C ALA A 185 -8.39 -12.34 3.83
N MET A 186 -7.58 -11.28 3.77
CA MET A 186 -7.81 -10.07 4.55
C MET A 186 -9.07 -9.32 4.11
N LEU A 187 -9.33 -9.24 2.79
CA LEU A 187 -10.57 -8.67 2.28
C LEU A 187 -11.79 -9.48 2.76
N ALA A 188 -11.70 -10.81 2.73
CA ALA A 188 -12.78 -11.67 3.23
C ALA A 188 -13.06 -11.40 4.71
N LYS A 189 -12.02 -11.30 5.55
CA LYS A 189 -12.16 -10.95 6.97
C LYS A 189 -12.79 -9.57 7.16
N GLN A 190 -12.36 -8.57 6.39
CA GLN A 190 -12.90 -7.21 6.45
C GLN A 190 -14.40 -7.18 6.10
N LEU A 191 -14.80 -7.86 5.03
CA LEU A 191 -16.20 -7.86 4.58
C LEU A 191 -17.11 -8.72 5.46
N LEU A 192 -16.59 -9.75 6.12
CA LEU A 192 -17.36 -10.57 7.06
C LEU A 192 -17.94 -9.72 8.20
N THR A 193 -17.22 -8.69 8.66
CA THR A 193 -17.72 -7.86 9.78
C THR A 193 -18.92 -7.00 9.40
N VAL A 194 -19.12 -6.74 8.10
CA VAL A 194 -20.35 -6.12 7.59
C VAL A 194 -21.54 -7.07 7.71
N ILE A 195 -21.31 -8.36 7.44
CA ILE A 195 -22.34 -9.41 7.59
C ILE A 195 -22.71 -9.58 9.06
N ASP A 196 -21.70 -9.65 9.94
CA ASP A 196 -21.90 -9.77 11.38
C ASP A 196 -22.70 -8.59 11.95
N ALA A 197 -22.36 -7.36 11.54
CA ALA A 197 -23.07 -6.16 11.95
C ALA A 197 -24.54 -6.14 11.47
N ALA A 198 -24.81 -6.64 10.26
CA ALA A 198 -26.17 -6.73 9.73
C ALA A 198 -27.04 -7.77 10.48
N GLY A 199 -26.41 -8.75 11.15
CA GLY A 199 -27.08 -9.78 11.94
C GLY A 199 -27.34 -9.40 13.40
N GLN A 200 -26.80 -8.28 13.87
CA GLN A 200 -27.01 -7.80 15.24
C GLN A 200 -28.28 -6.96 15.35
N ILE A 201 -29.10 -7.22 16.37
CA ILE A 201 -30.21 -6.33 16.75
C ILE A 201 -29.60 -5.23 17.61
N SER A 202 -29.76 -3.97 17.20
CA SER A 202 -29.41 -2.83 18.05
C SER A 202 -30.28 -2.82 19.30
N ASP A 203 -29.68 -2.95 20.47
CA ASP A 203 -30.34 -2.68 21.76
C ASP A 203 -30.66 -1.19 21.94
#